data_AF-D3XD43-F1
#
_entry.id   AF-D3XD43-F1
#
_cell.length_a   1.000
_cell.length_b   1.000
_cell.length_c   1.000
_cell.angle_alpha   90.00
_cell.angle_beta   90.00
_cell.angle_gamma   90.00
#
_symmetry.space_group_name_H-M   'P 1'
#
loop_
_entity.id
_entity.type
_entity.pdbx_description
1 polymer ?
#
loop_
_entity_poly.entity_id
_entity_poly.type
_entity_poly.pdbx_seq_one_letter_code
_entity_poly.pdbx_strand_id
1 'polypeptide(L)'
;PVARLRPVSGKYLLGEVVAVRVPLLHLSNFQINDWPELSTKRYALMVLMLPSDSARQWHVHELELVEVVADQVAVALSHAAILEESMRARDLLMEQNVALDIARREAETAIRARNDFLAVMNHEMRTPVHAIIALSSLLQETELTPEQRLMVETVLKSSSLLATLMNDVLDLSRLEDGSLQLELGTFNLHTLFREVLNLIKPKAVVKKLPITLNLAP
;
A
#
# COMPACT_ATOMS: atom_id res chain seq x y z
N PRO A 1 34.23 -24.73 -29.35
CA PRO A 1 34.16 -23.26 -29.22
C PRO A 1 35.52 -22.54 -29.17
N VAL A 2 36.61 -23.23 -29.54
CA VAL A 2 37.98 -22.72 -29.61
C VAL A 2 38.44 -22.72 -31.07
N ALA A 3 38.88 -21.57 -31.58
CA ALA A 3 39.41 -21.43 -32.93
C ALA A 3 40.90 -21.05 -32.86
N ARG A 4 41.74 -21.83 -33.53
CA ARG A 4 43.16 -21.53 -33.72
C ARG A 4 43.31 -20.78 -35.03
N LEU A 5 43.78 -19.53 -34.97
CA LEU A 5 43.97 -18.70 -36.16
C LEU A 5 45.45 -18.72 -36.53
N ARG A 6 45.77 -19.22 -37.72
CA ARG A 6 47.11 -19.08 -38.30
C ARG A 6 47.21 -17.75 -39.04
N PRO A 7 48.29 -16.97 -38.88
CA PRO A 7 48.42 -15.70 -39.57
C PRO A 7 48.47 -15.90 -41.09
N VAL A 8 47.68 -15.10 -41.82
CA VAL A 8 47.76 -15.02 -43.28
C VAL A 8 49.08 -14.34 -43.63
N SER A 9 49.86 -14.93 -44.53
CA SER A 9 51.20 -14.48 -44.89
C SER A 9 51.23 -13.00 -45.29
N GLY A 10 51.70 -12.16 -44.37
CA GLY A 10 51.96 -10.74 -44.53
C GLY A 10 53.11 -10.37 -43.58
N LYS A 11 53.82 -9.26 -43.85
CA LYS A 11 55.14 -8.89 -43.30
C LYS A 11 55.28 -8.76 -41.76
N TYR A 12 54.27 -9.14 -40.97
CA TYR A 12 54.32 -9.24 -39.52
C TYR A 12 54.00 -10.68 -39.08
N LEU A 13 54.99 -11.40 -38.54
CA LEU A 13 54.76 -12.68 -37.87
C LEU A 13 54.01 -12.40 -36.55
N LEU A 14 52.69 -12.54 -36.55
CA LEU A 14 51.92 -12.63 -35.31
C LEU A 14 52.15 -14.01 -34.68
N GLY A 15 52.36 -14.06 -33.36
CA GLY A 15 52.39 -15.31 -32.60
C GLY A 15 51.07 -16.08 -32.69
N GLU A 16 51.07 -17.35 -32.31
CA GLU A 16 49.87 -18.21 -32.45
C GLU A 16 48.71 -17.71 -31.58
N VAL A 17 47.55 -17.52 -32.21
CA VAL A 17 46.35 -16.94 -31.58
C VAL A 17 45.28 -18.00 -31.36
N VAL A 18 44.69 -17.99 -30.17
CA VAL A 18 43.53 -18.80 -29.80
C VAL A 18 42.38 -17.88 -29.42
N ALA A 19 41.21 -18.12 -30.00
CA ALA A 19 39.99 -17.42 -29.65
C ALA A 19 38.94 -18.40 -29.13
N VAL A 20 38.34 -18.11 -27.97
CA VAL A 20 37.28 -18.90 -27.35
C VAL A 20 36.01 -18.09 -27.20
N ARG A 21 34.89 -18.68 -27.56
CA ARG A 21 33.56 -18.09 -27.32
C ARG A 21 33.18 -18.32 -25.86
N VAL A 22 33.05 -17.24 -25.10
CA VAL A 22 32.54 -17.23 -23.74
C VAL A 22 31.04 -16.89 -23.82
N PRO A 23 30.13 -17.79 -23.43
CA PRO A 23 28.71 -17.51 -23.44
C PRO A 23 28.38 -16.39 -22.46
N LEU A 24 27.73 -15.33 -22.94
CA LEU A 24 27.15 -14.30 -22.08
C LEU A 24 25.69 -14.68 -21.85
N LEU A 25 25.32 -14.87 -20.59
CA LEU A 25 23.91 -14.98 -20.23
C LEU A 25 23.23 -13.63 -20.49
N HIS A 26 21.95 -13.66 -20.86
CA HIS A 26 21.18 -12.57 -21.48
C HIS A 26 21.13 -11.22 -20.70
N LEU A 27 21.76 -11.15 -19.52
CA LEU A 27 21.66 -10.06 -18.56
C LEU A 27 22.83 -9.06 -18.62
N SER A 28 23.96 -9.41 -19.26
CA SER A 28 25.09 -8.48 -19.44
C SER A 28 24.97 -7.72 -20.75
N ASN A 29 24.24 -6.61 -20.75
CA ASN A 29 24.16 -5.73 -21.91
C ASN A 29 25.40 -4.81 -21.94
N PHE A 30 26.55 -5.31 -22.40
CA PHE A 30 27.68 -4.46 -22.80
C PHE A 30 27.31 -3.73 -24.10
N GLN A 31 26.40 -2.76 -24.01
CA GLN A 31 26.09 -1.87 -25.14
C GLN A 31 27.26 -0.90 -25.32
N ILE A 32 28.18 -1.29 -26.20
CA ILE A 32 29.04 -0.34 -26.90
C ILE A 32 28.23 0.07 -28.14
N ASN A 33 27.85 1.35 -28.20
CA ASN A 33 27.00 1.92 -29.24
C ASN A 33 27.42 1.48 -30.67
N ASP A 34 26.41 1.30 -31.54
CA ASP A 34 26.48 1.14 -33.01
C ASP A 34 26.67 -0.27 -33.60
N TRP A 35 25.94 -1.29 -33.13
CA TRP A 35 25.86 -2.60 -33.83
C TRP A 35 24.42 -3.03 -34.16
N PRO A 36 24.11 -3.45 -35.40
CA PRO A 36 22.78 -3.93 -35.77
C PRO A 36 22.49 -5.30 -35.14
N GLU A 37 21.29 -5.48 -34.60
CA GLU A 37 20.85 -6.71 -33.93
C GLU A 37 20.81 -7.92 -34.87
N LEU A 38 21.86 -8.74 -34.86
CA LEU A 38 21.90 -10.05 -35.50
C LEU A 38 22.57 -11.08 -34.56
N SER A 39 21.75 -11.73 -33.71
CA SER A 39 21.93 -13.09 -33.16
C SER A 39 21.24 -13.21 -31.80
N THR A 40 20.40 -14.23 -31.64
CA THR A 40 19.65 -14.58 -30.42
C THR A 40 20.54 -15.08 -29.27
N LYS A 41 21.87 -15.21 -29.46
CA LYS A 41 22.83 -15.53 -28.42
C LYS A 41 24.04 -14.59 -28.49
N ARG A 42 24.30 -13.91 -27.37
CA ARG A 42 25.45 -13.01 -27.18
C ARG A 42 26.61 -13.79 -26.59
N TYR A 43 27.81 -13.54 -27.11
CA TYR A 43 29.04 -14.19 -26.66
C TYR A 43 30.14 -13.14 -26.54
N ALA A 44 30.97 -13.23 -25.51
CA ALA A 44 32.26 -12.55 -25.48
C ALA A 44 33.29 -13.43 -26.19
N LEU A 45 34.29 -12.82 -26.81
CA LEU A 45 35.43 -13.53 -27.40
C LEU A 45 36.64 -13.33 -26.49
N MET A 46 37.12 -14.41 -25.89
CA MET A 46 38.39 -14.40 -25.17
C MET A 46 39.50 -14.75 -26.17
N VAL A 47 40.39 -13.80 -26.42
CA VAL A 47 41.50 -13.96 -27.37
C VAL A 47 42.81 -14.01 -26.59
N LEU A 48 43.55 -15.09 -26.75
CA LEU A 48 44.86 -15.31 -26.16
C LEU A 48 45.90 -15.36 -27.28
N MET A 49 46.98 -14.59 -27.12
CA MET A 49 48.07 -14.53 -28.08
C MET A 49 49.39 -14.89 -27.41
N LEU A 50 50.14 -15.79 -28.04
CA LEU A 50 51.52 -16.07 -27.62
C LEU A 50 52.46 -14.94 -28.09
N PRO A 51 53.56 -14.66 -27.36
CA PRO A 51 54.56 -13.67 -27.77
C PRO A 51 55.15 -14.03 -29.14
N SER A 52 55.21 -13.04 -30.03
CA SER A 52 55.62 -13.19 -31.44
C SER A 52 57.06 -13.65 -31.65
N ASP A 53 57.91 -13.49 -30.63
CA ASP A 53 59.35 -13.81 -30.67
C ASP A 53 59.66 -15.24 -30.16
N SER A 54 58.62 -16.02 -29.87
CA SER A 54 58.75 -17.40 -29.38
C SER A 54 58.27 -18.40 -30.43
N ALA A 55 59.06 -19.44 -30.72
CA ALA A 55 58.64 -20.58 -31.56
C ALA A 55 57.60 -21.49 -30.87
N ARG A 56 57.00 -21.01 -29.76
CA ARG A 56 56.07 -21.76 -28.93
C ARG A 56 54.73 -21.89 -29.65
N GLN A 57 54.15 -23.07 -29.56
CA GLN A 57 52.81 -23.37 -30.05
C GLN A 57 51.92 -23.79 -28.88
N TRP A 58 50.61 -23.60 -29.05
CA TRP A 58 49.61 -24.10 -28.12
C TRP A 58 49.58 -25.63 -28.16
N HIS A 59 49.75 -26.26 -27.00
CA HIS A 59 49.57 -27.70 -26.84
C HIS A 59 48.11 -28.03 -26.54
N VAL A 60 47.71 -29.29 -26.76
CA VAL A 60 46.33 -29.76 -26.57
C VAL A 60 45.83 -29.51 -25.14
N HIS A 61 46.63 -29.87 -24.13
CA HIS A 61 46.27 -29.64 -22.72
C HIS A 61 46.14 -28.15 -22.34
N GLU A 62 46.89 -27.26 -23.00
CA GLU A 62 46.77 -25.81 -22.78
C GLU A 62 45.45 -25.29 -23.38
N LEU A 63 45.00 -25.84 -24.51
CA LEU A 63 43.70 -25.51 -25.09
C LEU A 63 42.54 -26.02 -24.25
N GLU A 64 42.65 -27.24 -23.69
CA GLU A 64 41.67 -27.80 -22.76
C GLU A 64 41.54 -26.92 -21.50
N LEU A 65 42.67 -26.44 -20.96
CA LEU A 65 42.66 -25.52 -19.82
C LEU A 65 41.97 -24.19 -20.16
N VAL A 66 42.24 -23.64 -21.35
CA VAL A 66 41.60 -22.39 -21.81
C VAL A 66 40.08 -22.56 -21.93
N GLU A 67 39.58 -23.72 -22.34
CA GLU A 67 38.15 -24.02 -22.41
C GLU A 67 37.52 -24.05 -21.00
N VAL A 68 38.16 -24.73 -20.04
CA VAL A 68 37.70 -24.74 -18.64
C VAL A 68 37.67 -23.34 -18.03
N VAL A 69 38.72 -22.53 -18.28
CA VAL A 69 38.79 -21.15 -17.79
C VAL A 69 37.71 -20.27 -18.45
N ALA A 70 37.46 -20.46 -19.75
CA ALA A 70 36.39 -19.74 -20.45
C ALA A 70 35.02 -20.01 -19.83
N ASP A 71 34.73 -21.27 -19.46
CA ASP A 71 33.50 -21.64 -18.78
C ASP A 71 33.40 -21.02 -17.37
N GLN A 72 34.50 -21.03 -16.60
CA GLN A 72 34.53 -20.39 -15.28
C GLN A 72 34.30 -18.87 -15.36
N VAL A 73 34.89 -18.20 -16.35
CA VAL A 73 34.68 -16.78 -16.61
C VAL A 73 33.21 -16.51 -16.98
N ALA A 74 32.59 -17.36 -17.80
CA ALA A 74 31.17 -17.22 -18.13
C ALA A 74 30.28 -17.26 -16.88
N VAL A 75 30.54 -18.22 -15.98
CA VAL A 75 29.80 -18.35 -14.71
C VAL A 75 30.01 -17.12 -13.83
N ALA A 76 31.25 -16.66 -13.66
CA ALA A 76 31.57 -15.50 -12.84
C ALA A 76 30.89 -14.22 -13.34
N LEU A 77 30.93 -13.99 -14.66
CA LEU A 77 30.25 -12.85 -15.30
C LEU A 77 28.73 -12.92 -15.10
N SER A 78 28.14 -14.11 -15.17
CA SER A 78 26.72 -14.28 -14.90
C SER A 78 26.34 -13.95 -13.47
N HIS A 79 27.12 -14.42 -12.50
CA HIS A 79 26.85 -14.11 -11.09
C HIS A 79 26.97 -12.61 -10.82
N ALA A 80 27.98 -11.96 -11.40
CA ALA A 80 28.14 -10.50 -11.28
C ALA A 80 26.92 -9.74 -11.83
N ALA A 81 26.41 -10.14 -13.00
CA ALA A 81 25.23 -9.51 -13.60
C ALA A 81 23.96 -9.70 -12.75
N ILE A 82 23.72 -10.91 -12.26
CA ILE A 82 22.56 -11.21 -11.41
C ILE A 82 22.64 -10.43 -10.09
N LEU A 83 23.83 -10.34 -9.48
CA LEU A 83 24.04 -9.59 -8.24
C LEU A 83 23.76 -8.09 -8.45
N GLU A 84 24.25 -7.52 -9.55
CA GLU A 84 24.01 -6.11 -9.87
C GLU A 84 22.52 -5.82 -10.06
N GLU A 85 21.80 -6.66 -10.80
CA GLU A 85 20.35 -6.52 -10.98
C GLU A 85 19.59 -6.68 -9.66
N SER A 86 19.96 -7.68 -8.85
CA SER A 86 19.36 -7.90 -7.54
C SER A 86 19.60 -6.71 -6.60
N MET A 87 20.78 -6.09 -6.64
CA MET A 87 21.10 -4.90 -5.86
C MET A 87 20.22 -3.72 -6.30
N ARG A 88 20.13 -3.45 -7.60
CA ARG A 88 19.26 -2.38 -8.13
C ARG A 88 17.80 -2.58 -7.76
N ALA A 89 17.29 -3.81 -7.89
CA ALA A 89 15.92 -4.13 -7.52
C ALA A 89 15.67 -3.92 -6.02
N ARG A 90 16.62 -4.32 -5.17
CA ARG A 90 16.54 -4.10 -3.72
C ARG A 90 16.53 -2.62 -3.37
N ASP A 91 17.40 -1.83 -3.99
CA ASP A 91 17.51 -0.40 -3.70
C ASP A 91 16.22 0.34 -4.13
N LEU A 92 15.66 0.00 -5.29
CA LEU A 92 14.35 0.53 -5.73
C LEU A 92 13.22 0.14 -4.76
N LEU A 93 13.18 -1.12 -4.31
CA LEU A 93 12.19 -1.56 -3.32
C LEU A 93 12.35 -0.83 -1.99
N MET A 94 13.58 -0.52 -1.58
CA MET A 94 13.84 0.23 -0.35
C MET A 94 13.35 1.67 -0.46
N GLU A 95 13.61 2.34 -1.58
CA GLU A 95 13.07 3.69 -1.86
C GLU A 95 11.54 3.70 -1.86
N GLN A 96 10.91 2.73 -2.53
CA GLN A 96 9.45 2.60 -2.54
C GLN A 96 8.88 2.36 -1.15
N ASN A 97 9.50 1.50 -0.34
CA ASN A 97 9.06 1.25 1.03
C ASN A 97 9.14 2.50 1.90
N VAL A 98 10.20 3.31 1.75
CA VAL A 98 10.33 4.59 2.46
C VAL A 98 9.24 5.57 2.02
N ALA A 99 9.00 5.71 0.72
CA ALA A 99 7.94 6.57 0.21
C ALA A 99 6.55 6.13 0.68
N LEU A 100 6.29 4.82 0.70
CA LEU A 100 5.04 4.25 1.21
C LEU A 100 4.86 4.49 2.71
N ASP A 101 5.91 4.34 3.51
CA ASP A 101 5.86 4.60 4.96
C ASP A 101 5.59 6.09 5.25
N ILE A 102 6.21 7.00 4.50
CA ILE A 102 5.93 8.44 4.60
C ILE A 102 4.47 8.74 4.25
N ALA A 103 4.00 8.28 3.08
CA ALA A 103 2.61 8.49 2.64
C ALA A 103 1.60 7.89 3.62
N ARG A 104 1.90 6.71 4.18
CA ARG A 104 1.08 6.08 5.22
C ARG A 104 1.02 6.95 6.48
N ARG A 105 2.15 7.45 6.97
CA ARG A 105 2.19 8.32 8.16
C ARG A 105 1.42 9.61 7.95
N GLU A 106 1.53 10.22 6.77
CA GLU A 106 0.75 11.41 6.40
C GLU A 106 -0.75 11.13 6.37
N ALA A 107 -1.16 9.97 5.83
CA ALA A 107 -2.56 9.57 5.87
C ALA A 107 -3.05 9.34 7.31
N GLU A 108 -2.25 8.68 8.15
CA GLU A 108 -2.58 8.45 9.56
C GLU A 108 -2.67 9.76 10.37
N THR A 109 -1.79 10.73 10.13
CA THR A 109 -1.87 12.05 10.79
C THR A 109 -3.10 12.83 10.34
N ALA A 110 -3.44 12.78 9.05
CA ALA A 110 -4.65 13.40 8.52
C ALA A 110 -5.92 12.79 9.14
N ILE A 111 -5.98 11.46 9.26
CA ILE A 111 -7.11 10.76 9.91
C ILE A 111 -7.23 11.15 11.38
N ARG A 112 -6.12 11.18 12.13
CA ARG A 112 -6.12 11.63 13.54
C ARG A 112 -6.64 13.07 13.66
N ALA A 113 -6.10 13.99 12.87
CA ALA A 113 -6.54 15.38 12.88
C ALA A 113 -8.03 15.54 12.54
N ARG A 114 -8.54 14.75 11.58
CA ARG A 114 -9.97 14.72 11.25
C ARG A 114 -10.81 14.27 12.44
N ASN A 115 -10.42 13.17 13.09
CA ASN A 115 -11.17 12.61 14.22
C ASN A 115 -11.14 13.56 15.43
N ASP A 116 -9.98 14.16 15.74
CA ASP A 116 -9.84 15.15 16.81
C ASP A 116 -10.73 16.38 16.56
N PHE A 117 -10.74 16.87 15.31
CA PHE A 117 -11.62 17.97 14.91
C PHE A 117 -13.11 17.62 15.11
N LEU A 118 -13.53 16.43 14.69
CA LEU A 118 -14.92 15.96 14.86
C LEU A 118 -15.29 15.82 16.34
N ALA A 119 -14.36 15.34 17.19
CA ALA A 119 -14.58 15.21 18.62
C ALA A 119 -14.80 16.58 19.28
N VAL A 120 -13.92 17.55 18.99
CA VAL A 120 -14.02 18.91 19.52
C VAL A 120 -15.27 19.60 19.02
N MET A 121 -15.54 19.58 17.71
CA MET A 121 -16.71 20.24 17.13
C MET A 121 -18.02 19.69 17.69
N ASN A 122 -18.13 18.37 17.86
CA ASN A 122 -19.34 17.81 18.45
C ASN A 122 -19.54 18.24 19.91
N HIS A 123 -18.48 18.27 20.72
CA HIS A 123 -18.55 18.77 22.08
C HIS A 123 -18.99 20.24 22.13
N GLU A 124 -18.38 21.09 21.31
CA GLU A 124 -18.69 22.52 21.25
C GLU A 124 -20.07 22.82 20.66
N MET A 125 -20.57 21.99 19.75
CA MET A 125 -21.93 22.10 19.21
C MET A 125 -22.99 21.55 20.17
N ARG A 126 -22.63 20.65 21.10
CA ARG A 126 -23.58 20.05 22.05
C ARG A 126 -24.24 21.12 22.91
N THR A 127 -23.45 22.05 23.44
CA THR A 127 -23.90 23.12 24.32
C THR A 127 -24.94 24.05 23.66
N PRO A 128 -24.69 24.66 22.48
CA PRO A 128 -25.69 25.51 21.82
C PRO A 128 -26.93 24.73 21.39
N VAL A 129 -26.82 23.48 20.93
CA VAL A 129 -27.99 22.66 20.58
C VAL A 129 -28.86 22.36 21.81
N HIS A 130 -28.25 22.00 22.94
CA HIS A 130 -28.99 21.78 24.19
C HIS A 130 -29.64 23.07 24.69
N ALA A 131 -28.98 24.22 24.56
CA ALA A 131 -29.57 25.51 24.89
C ALA A 131 -30.80 25.81 24.02
N ILE A 132 -30.74 25.55 22.70
CA ILE A 132 -31.88 25.72 21.80
C ILE A 132 -33.04 24.79 22.20
N ILE A 133 -32.76 23.52 22.52
CA ILE A 133 -33.79 22.56 22.99
C ILE A 133 -34.42 23.05 24.30
N ALA A 134 -33.61 23.47 25.27
CA ALA A 134 -34.10 23.96 26.56
C ALA A 134 -34.97 25.20 26.41
N LEU A 135 -34.50 26.22 25.68
CA LEU A 135 -35.23 27.46 25.45
C LEU A 135 -36.53 27.22 24.67
N SER A 136 -36.49 26.35 23.65
CA SER A 136 -37.69 26.03 22.86
C SER A 136 -38.71 25.25 23.70
N SER A 137 -38.25 24.39 24.62
CA SER A 137 -39.12 23.66 25.56
C SER A 137 -39.79 24.63 26.54
N LEU A 138 -39.04 25.59 27.09
CA LEU A 138 -39.58 26.64 27.96
C LEU A 138 -40.60 27.52 27.21
N LEU A 139 -40.33 27.89 25.96
CA LEU A 139 -41.28 28.64 25.14
C LEU A 139 -42.58 27.87 24.92
N GLN A 140 -42.52 26.55 24.79
CA GLN A 140 -43.70 25.71 24.60
C GLN A 140 -44.64 25.70 25.83
N GLU A 141 -44.11 26.01 27.01
CA GLU A 141 -44.89 26.14 28.26
C GLU A 141 -45.57 27.51 28.41
N THR A 142 -45.28 28.47 27.51
CA THR A 142 -45.92 29.81 27.50
C THR A 142 -47.19 29.85 26.65
N GLU A 143 -47.98 30.92 26.78
CA GLU A 143 -49.09 31.18 25.87
C GLU A 143 -48.58 31.55 24.47
N LEU A 144 -48.78 30.64 23.52
CA LEU A 144 -48.39 30.79 22.11
C LEU A 144 -49.62 30.76 21.21
N THR A 145 -49.61 31.56 20.16
CA THR A 145 -50.59 31.41 19.07
C THR A 145 -50.40 30.05 18.36
N PRO A 146 -51.42 29.53 17.67
CA PRO A 146 -51.30 28.26 16.94
C PRO A 146 -50.12 28.23 15.95
N GLU A 147 -49.84 29.35 15.28
CA GLU A 147 -48.71 29.48 14.35
C GLU A 147 -47.36 29.45 15.08
N GLN A 148 -47.22 30.21 16.18
CA GLN A 148 -46.01 30.21 17.00
C GLN A 148 -45.72 28.82 17.60
N ARG A 149 -46.77 28.11 18.05
CA ARG A 149 -46.64 26.74 18.55
C ARG A 149 -46.08 25.80 17.49
N LEU A 150 -46.58 25.88 16.26
CA LEU A 150 -46.09 25.06 15.15
C LEU A 150 -44.61 25.37 14.82
N MET A 151 -44.22 26.65 14.89
CA MET A 151 -42.82 27.06 14.71
C MET A 151 -41.91 26.47 15.80
N VAL A 152 -42.31 26.59 17.07
CA VAL A 152 -41.55 26.05 18.22
C VAL A 152 -41.43 24.53 18.16
N GLU A 153 -42.51 23.82 17.81
CA GLU A 153 -42.49 22.37 17.61
C GLU A 153 -41.53 21.96 16.48
N THR A 154 -41.49 22.74 15.40
CA THR A 154 -40.58 22.51 14.27
C THR A 154 -39.11 22.71 14.68
N VAL A 155 -38.82 23.76 15.46
CA VAL A 155 -37.48 24.00 16.02
C VAL A 155 -37.07 22.86 16.94
N LEU A 156 -37.92 22.45 17.88
CA LEU A 156 -37.64 21.34 18.80
C LEU A 156 -37.34 20.04 18.06
N LYS A 157 -38.16 19.70 17.06
CA LYS A 157 -37.97 18.49 16.25
C LYS A 157 -36.66 18.53 15.47
N SER A 158 -36.32 19.69 14.90
CA SER A 158 -35.08 19.87 14.12
C SER A 158 -33.84 19.82 15.00
N SER A 159 -33.87 20.48 16.17
CA SER A 159 -32.75 20.47 17.13
C SER A 159 -32.54 19.08 17.74
N SER A 160 -33.62 18.33 18.01
CA SER A 160 -33.52 16.95 18.49
C SER A 160 -32.92 16.01 17.43
N LEU A 161 -33.31 16.19 16.16
CA LEU A 161 -32.71 15.46 15.04
C LEU A 161 -31.22 15.79 14.92
N LEU A 162 -30.85 17.07 14.97
CA LEU A 162 -29.46 17.50 14.90
C LEU A 162 -28.62 16.92 16.05
N ALA A 163 -29.13 16.92 17.28
CA ALA A 163 -28.45 16.30 18.43
C ALA A 163 -28.22 14.80 18.23
N THR A 164 -29.18 14.10 17.62
CA THR A 164 -29.05 12.67 17.30
C THR A 164 -27.96 12.46 16.25
N LEU A 165 -28.01 13.20 15.14
CA LEU A 165 -27.02 13.10 14.06
C LEU A 165 -25.60 13.42 14.52
N MET A 166 -25.44 14.40 15.42
CA MET A 166 -24.15 14.73 16.00
C MET A 166 -23.58 13.58 16.83
N ASN A 167 -24.42 12.92 17.64
CA ASN A 167 -23.99 11.74 18.40
C ASN A 167 -23.62 10.58 17.47
N ASP A 168 -24.42 10.33 16.44
CA ASP A 168 -24.17 9.24 15.47
C ASP A 168 -22.81 9.41 14.75
N VAL A 169 -22.42 10.66 14.44
CA VAL A 169 -21.11 10.95 13.83
C VAL A 169 -19.95 10.61 14.77
N LEU A 170 -20.10 10.85 16.08
CA LEU A 170 -19.07 10.45 17.07
C LEU A 170 -18.98 8.93 17.21
N ASP A 171 -20.12 8.25 17.29
CA ASP A 171 -20.16 6.81 17.45
C ASP A 171 -19.58 6.10 16.21
N LEU A 172 -19.86 6.61 15.01
CA LEU A 172 -19.22 6.13 13.78
C LEU A 172 -17.71 6.36 13.80
N SER A 173 -17.24 7.53 14.23
CA SER A 173 -15.80 7.82 14.34
C SER A 173 -15.08 6.85 15.28
N ARG A 174 -15.70 6.52 16.43
CA ARG A 174 -15.16 5.56 17.41
C ARG A 174 -15.17 4.11 16.91
N LEU A 175 -16.13 3.79 16.05
CA LEU A 175 -16.22 2.48 15.43
C LEU A 175 -15.14 2.31 14.34
N GLU A 176 -14.91 3.35 13.53
CA GLU A 176 -13.87 3.33 12.47
C GLU A 176 -12.45 3.19 13.01
N ASP A 177 -12.12 3.82 14.14
CA ASP A 177 -10.79 3.74 14.76
C ASP A 177 -10.66 2.61 15.80
N GLY A 178 -11.72 1.84 16.01
CA GLY A 178 -11.76 0.71 16.95
C GLY A 178 -11.73 1.13 18.43
N SER A 179 -11.91 2.41 18.75
CA SER A 179 -11.96 2.91 20.14
C SER A 179 -13.31 2.69 20.84
N LEU A 180 -14.32 2.17 20.14
CA LEU A 180 -15.60 1.81 20.73
C LEU A 180 -15.42 0.73 21.81
N GLN A 181 -15.55 1.13 23.08
CA GLN A 181 -15.52 0.22 24.21
C GLN A 181 -16.95 -0.16 24.62
N LEU A 182 -17.20 -1.46 24.72
CA LEU A 182 -18.46 -1.98 25.26
C LEU A 182 -18.36 -2.04 26.79
N GLU A 183 -19.29 -1.38 27.47
CA GLU A 183 -19.46 -1.55 28.91
C GLU A 183 -20.22 -2.86 29.18
N LEU A 184 -19.51 -3.86 29.70
CA LEU A 184 -20.10 -5.13 30.12
C LEU A 184 -20.71 -4.98 31.51
N GLY A 185 -22.03 -5.14 31.60
CA GLY A 185 -22.76 -5.03 32.86
C GLY A 185 -23.93 -6.00 32.93
N THR A 186 -24.41 -6.27 34.15
CA THR A 186 -25.67 -6.99 34.34
C THR A 186 -26.83 -6.03 34.14
N PHE A 187 -27.85 -6.46 33.40
CA PHE A 187 -29.06 -5.66 33.17
C PHE A 187 -30.29 -6.56 33.15
N ASN A 188 -31.45 -5.99 33.50
CA ASN A 188 -32.71 -6.71 33.47
C ASN A 188 -33.34 -6.61 32.07
N LEU A 189 -33.37 -7.73 31.35
CA LEU A 189 -33.90 -7.82 29.99
C LEU A 189 -35.37 -7.37 29.91
N HIS A 190 -36.21 -7.78 30.88
CA HIS A 190 -37.63 -7.41 30.90
C HIS A 190 -37.84 -5.91 31.12
N THR A 191 -37.02 -5.29 31.96
CA THR A 191 -37.08 -3.84 32.20
C THR A 191 -36.66 -3.08 30.95
N LEU A 192 -35.53 -3.45 30.35
CA LEU A 192 -34.99 -2.79 29.16
C LEU A 192 -35.98 -2.85 27.98
N PHE A 193 -36.54 -4.02 27.68
CA PHE A 193 -37.54 -4.13 26.60
C PHE A 193 -38.84 -3.38 26.90
N ARG A 194 -39.22 -3.21 28.17
CA ARG A 194 -40.40 -2.42 28.55
C ARG A 194 -40.15 -0.93 28.35
N GLU A 195 -38.96 -0.44 28.67
CA GLU A 195 -38.54 0.93 28.39
C GLU A 195 -38.51 1.21 26.89
N VAL A 196 -37.94 0.30 26.10
CA VAL A 196 -37.97 0.36 24.63
C VAL A 196 -39.41 0.40 24.11
N LEU A 197 -40.30 -0.43 24.65
CA LEU A 197 -41.71 -0.41 24.25
C LEU A 197 -42.36 0.96 24.52
N ASN A 198 -42.13 1.53 25.69
CA ASN A 198 -42.66 2.84 26.09
C ASN A 198 -42.15 3.96 25.18
N LEU A 199 -40.91 3.87 24.71
CA LEU A 199 -40.32 4.82 23.77
C LEU A 199 -40.97 4.74 22.38
N ILE A 200 -41.27 3.54 21.88
CA ILE A 200 -41.76 3.32 20.51
C ILE A 200 -43.29 3.48 20.44
N LYS A 201 -44.02 3.14 21.52
CA LYS A 201 -45.48 3.12 21.57
C LYS A 201 -46.15 4.43 21.09
N PRO A 202 -45.69 5.64 21.48
CA PRO A 202 -46.27 6.89 20.98
C PRO A 202 -46.17 7.01 19.45
N LYS A 203 -45.03 6.64 18.86
CA LYS A 203 -44.82 6.66 17.40
C LYS A 203 -45.71 5.62 16.70
N ALA A 204 -45.86 4.45 17.29
CA ALA A 204 -46.69 3.38 16.75
C ALA A 204 -48.18 3.74 16.75
N VAL A 205 -48.66 4.39 17.83
CA VAL A 205 -50.04 4.90 17.93
C VAL A 205 -50.32 5.94 16.84
N VAL A 206 -49.41 6.90 16.64
CA VAL A 206 -49.54 7.92 15.57
C VAL A 206 -49.61 7.25 14.19
N LYS A 207 -48.81 6.20 13.97
CA LYS A 207 -48.79 5.44 12.72
C LYS A 207 -49.87 4.33 12.63
N LYS A 208 -50.70 4.16 13.65
CA LYS A 208 -51.71 3.09 13.78
C LYS A 208 -51.12 1.67 13.60
N LEU A 209 -49.90 1.44 14.08
CA LEU A 209 -49.22 0.15 14.01
C LEU A 209 -49.38 -0.63 15.33
N PRO A 210 -49.80 -1.90 15.30
CA PRO A 210 -49.83 -2.75 16.48
C PRO A 210 -48.41 -3.14 16.90
N ILE A 211 -48.14 -3.13 18.21
CA ILE A 211 -46.87 -3.58 18.79
C ILE A 211 -47.18 -4.55 19.93
N THR A 212 -46.50 -5.70 19.92
CA THR A 212 -46.58 -6.73 20.96
C THR A 212 -45.17 -7.12 21.39
N LEU A 213 -44.94 -7.27 22.70
CA LEU A 213 -43.69 -7.77 23.26
C LEU A 213 -43.92 -9.19 23.79
N ASN A 214 -43.14 -10.14 23.30
CA ASN A 214 -43.14 -11.51 23.79
C ASN A 214 -41.75 -11.85 24.31
N LEU A 215 -41.65 -12.12 25.61
CA LEU A 215 -40.40 -12.50 26.29
C LEU A 215 -40.65 -13.85 26.95
N ALA A 216 -39.74 -14.80 26.74
CA ALA A 216 -39.74 -16.04 27.50
C ALA A 216 -39.51 -15.74 28.99
N PRO A 217 -40.06 -16.55 29.90
CA PRO A 217 -39.87 -16.37 31.34
C PRO A 217 -38.41 -16.51 31.78
#